data_AF-A0A533VUH3-F1
#
_entry.id   AF-A0A533VUH3-F1
#
_cell.length_a   1.000
_cell.length_b   1.000
_cell.length_c   1.000
_cell.angle_alpha   90.00
_cell.angle_beta   90.00
_cell.angle_gamma   90.00
#
_symmetry.space_group_name_H-M   'P 1'
#
loop_
_entity.id
_entity.type
_entity.pdbx_description
1 polymer ?
#
loop_
_entity_poly.entity_id
_entity_poly.type
_entity_poly.pdbx_seq_one_letter_code
_entity_poly.pdbx_strand_id
1 'polypeptide(L)'
;MAGEGRRCGWSDQDRCLGHRPSRPRPTRGPVPHTRKEAKARERGGWSSVTEGRYLYCILEGAEAKSLGNVGIRGGEVRVLPYESVSAVVSPISFGEIESNLENILVHQKVVELARGIGTTLPVRFGVIFKTEDGVKKLLAKSYESYRTKLHKLKDRDEFGVKVILNDSGLKRIRENVEAHSEEVLATRKKLPKSGRGTSYLLRLKLEEAVKNQLYKKIEDLSQQIYTRLGAPADERTVLKSDHEQIILNAAYLINRSEIERFQKEVEAVRKDFVGEGLVVHTSGPWAPYSFC
;
A
#
# COMPACT_ATOMS: atom_id res chain seq x y z
N MET A 1 -15.71 67.13 15.46
CA MET A 1 -16.03 66.48 14.15
C MET A 1 -15.73 65.01 14.34
N ALA A 2 -16.71 64.16 14.66
CA ALA A 2 -17.70 63.60 13.74
C ALA A 2 -17.00 62.80 12.62
N GLY A 3 -17.24 61.52 12.37
CA GLY A 3 -18.23 60.58 12.89
C GLY A 3 -18.33 59.39 11.91
N GLU A 4 -18.83 58.27 12.43
CA GLU A 4 -19.65 57.25 11.76
C GLU A 4 -19.06 56.41 10.60
N GLY A 5 -19.33 55.10 10.50
CA GLY A 5 -20.17 54.27 11.35
C GLY A 5 -20.51 52.89 10.78
N ARG A 6 -21.21 52.13 11.65
CA ARG A 6 -22.26 51.12 11.42
C ARG A 6 -21.87 49.75 10.82
N ARG A 7 -22.44 48.60 11.23
CA ARG A 7 -23.39 48.22 12.32
C ARG A 7 -23.51 46.68 12.43
N CYS A 8 -23.77 46.23 13.67
CA CYS A 8 -24.71 45.18 14.17
C CYS A 8 -24.72 43.76 13.56
N GLY A 9 -24.83 42.63 14.30
CA GLY A 9 -24.96 42.36 15.73
C GLY A 9 -26.31 41.76 16.17
N TRP A 10 -26.27 40.53 16.72
CA TRP A 10 -27.13 39.89 17.76
C TRP A 10 -28.62 39.61 17.41
N SER A 11 -29.41 38.71 18.04
CA SER A 11 -29.31 37.45 18.84
C SER A 11 -30.78 37.04 19.20
N ASP A 12 -30.98 35.82 19.72
CA ASP A 12 -32.07 35.37 20.65
C ASP A 12 -33.54 35.33 20.16
N GLN A 13 -34.52 34.63 20.74
CA GLN A 13 -34.73 33.44 21.62
C GLN A 13 -36.27 33.23 21.65
N ASP A 14 -36.72 32.00 21.88
CA ASP A 14 -37.94 31.54 22.57
C ASP A 14 -39.32 32.25 22.44
N ARG A 15 -40.38 31.43 22.22
CA ARG A 15 -41.36 30.94 23.24
C ARG A 15 -42.83 30.82 22.72
N CYS A 16 -43.55 29.86 23.31
CA CYS A 16 -45.01 29.83 23.61
C CYS A 16 -46.02 28.99 22.75
N LEU A 17 -46.31 27.79 23.28
CA LEU A 17 -47.59 27.14 23.65
C LEU A 17 -48.97 27.73 23.21
N GLY A 18 -49.87 26.83 22.77
CA GLY A 18 -51.17 26.59 23.45
C GLY A 18 -52.52 26.69 22.67
N HIS A 19 -53.26 25.56 22.65
CA HIS A 19 -54.74 25.37 22.76
C HIS A 19 -55.53 24.65 21.64
N ARG A 20 -56.23 23.58 22.07
CA ARG A 20 -57.35 22.77 21.48
C ARG A 20 -58.69 23.54 21.54
N PRO A 21 -59.90 23.05 21.10
CA PRO A 21 -60.35 21.68 20.72
C PRO A 21 -61.38 21.56 19.55
N SER A 22 -61.75 20.33 19.14
CA SER A 22 -63.17 19.89 18.93
C SER A 22 -63.28 18.40 18.57
N ARG A 23 -64.35 17.76 19.07
CA ARG A 23 -64.75 16.34 18.90
C ARG A 23 -65.83 16.19 17.81
N PRO A 24 -66.09 14.96 17.32
CA PRO A 24 -67.47 14.47 17.34
C PRO A 24 -67.61 13.01 17.87
N ARG A 25 -68.86 12.59 18.09
CA ARG A 25 -69.33 11.32 18.70
C ARG A 25 -70.45 10.72 17.78
N PRO A 26 -71.07 9.55 18.06
CA PRO A 26 -70.77 8.21 17.50
C PRO A 26 -71.96 7.55 16.72
N THR A 27 -71.74 6.44 16.00
CA THR A 27 -72.80 5.43 15.71
C THR A 27 -72.26 4.00 15.63
N ARG A 28 -73.17 3.03 15.87
CA ARG A 28 -73.02 1.65 16.36
C ARG A 28 -72.79 0.59 15.24
N GLY A 29 -72.25 -0.59 15.61
CA GLY A 29 -72.04 -1.80 14.78
C GLY A 29 -73.31 -2.54 14.33
N PRO A 30 -73.26 -3.77 13.75
CA PRO A 30 -72.47 -4.93 14.20
C PRO A 30 -71.73 -5.76 13.11
N VAL A 31 -70.82 -6.64 13.56
CA VAL A 31 -70.12 -7.72 12.80
C VAL A 31 -71.08 -8.94 12.63
N PRO A 32 -70.95 -9.87 11.64
CA PRO A 32 -69.86 -10.88 11.67
C PRO A 32 -69.40 -11.55 10.33
N HIS A 33 -68.20 -12.15 10.42
CA HIS A 33 -67.67 -13.37 9.75
C HIS A 33 -67.45 -13.42 8.21
N THR A 34 -66.18 -13.46 7.77
CA THR A 34 -65.43 -14.72 7.54
C THR A 34 -64.06 -14.50 6.83
N ARG A 35 -63.01 -15.09 7.42
CA ARG A 35 -61.90 -15.81 6.74
C ARG A 35 -61.00 -15.04 5.75
N LYS A 36 -60.15 -14.12 6.25
CA LYS A 36 -58.89 -13.72 5.58
C LYS A 36 -57.77 -13.34 6.56
N GLU A 37 -57.41 -14.23 7.47
CA GLU A 37 -56.15 -14.14 8.23
C GLU A 37 -55.44 -15.50 8.19
N ALA A 38 -54.98 -15.88 7.00
CA ALA A 38 -54.03 -16.97 6.78
C ALA A 38 -53.43 -16.83 5.39
N LYS A 39 -52.69 -15.74 5.13
CA LYS A 39 -51.75 -15.56 4.00
C LYS A 39 -50.97 -14.25 4.16
N ALA A 40 -50.29 -14.12 5.31
CA ALA A 40 -49.29 -13.08 5.56
C ALA A 40 -48.10 -13.68 6.31
N ARG A 41 -47.70 -14.88 5.89
CA ARG A 41 -46.38 -15.49 6.11
C ARG A 41 -45.98 -15.98 4.72
N GLU A 42 -44.71 -15.77 4.35
CA GLU A 42 -44.14 -15.92 3.00
C GLU A 42 -44.25 -14.68 2.09
N ARG A 43 -43.46 -13.65 2.42
CA ARG A 43 -42.53 -13.09 1.42
C ARG A 43 -41.18 -12.95 2.11
N GLY A 44 -40.35 -13.97 1.92
CA GLY A 44 -38.98 -14.00 2.42
C GLY A 44 -38.21 -12.79 1.90
N GLY A 45 -37.46 -12.16 2.80
CA GLY A 45 -36.46 -11.18 2.43
C GLY A 45 -35.38 -11.87 1.59
N TRP A 46 -35.36 -11.57 0.30
CA TRP A 46 -34.20 -11.85 -0.53
C TRP A 46 -33.30 -10.64 -0.46
N SER A 47 -32.45 -10.55 0.57
CA SER A 47 -31.18 -9.86 0.37
C SER A 47 -30.39 -10.78 -0.57
N SER A 48 -30.53 -10.60 -1.87
CA SER A 48 -29.61 -11.22 -2.82
C SER A 48 -28.24 -10.64 -2.49
N VAL A 49 -27.47 -11.36 -1.68
CA VAL A 49 -26.06 -11.06 -1.48
C VAL A 49 -25.48 -11.10 -2.87
N THR A 50 -25.19 -9.92 -3.42
CA THR A 50 -24.64 -9.85 -4.76
C THR A 50 -23.26 -10.49 -4.63
N GLU A 51 -23.06 -11.60 -5.33
CA GLU A 51 -21.81 -12.36 -5.28
C GLU A 51 -20.88 -11.79 -6.35
N GLY A 52 -19.81 -11.15 -5.91
CA GLY A 52 -18.74 -10.68 -6.76
C GLY A 52 -17.69 -11.75 -7.06
N ARG A 53 -16.67 -11.33 -7.80
CA ARG A 53 -15.45 -12.09 -8.06
C ARG A 53 -14.26 -11.29 -7.55
N TYR A 54 -13.62 -11.82 -6.53
CA TYR A 54 -12.36 -11.28 -6.04
C TYR A 54 -11.25 -11.71 -6.98
N LEU A 55 -10.45 -10.76 -7.48
CA LEU A 55 -9.31 -11.01 -8.36
C LEU A 55 -8.02 -11.04 -7.53
N TYR A 56 -7.26 -12.13 -7.64
CA TYR A 56 -5.97 -12.30 -6.96
C TYR A 56 -4.79 -11.94 -7.85
N CYS A 57 -4.78 -12.45 -9.08
CA CYS A 57 -3.72 -12.22 -10.05
C CYS A 57 -4.15 -12.58 -11.48
N ILE A 58 -3.33 -12.17 -12.45
CA ILE A 58 -3.37 -12.65 -13.84
C ILE A 58 -2.26 -13.70 -14.01
N LEU A 59 -2.57 -14.84 -14.59
CA LEU A 59 -1.68 -15.98 -14.76
C LEU A 59 -1.44 -16.25 -16.25
N GLU A 60 -0.22 -16.66 -16.61
CA GLU A 60 0.09 -17.19 -17.94
C GLU A 60 -0.58 -18.55 -18.16
N GLY A 61 -1.23 -18.74 -19.30
CA GLY A 61 -1.87 -19.99 -19.68
C GLY A 61 -3.39 -19.88 -19.83
N ALA A 62 -3.97 -20.92 -20.43
CA ALA A 62 -5.36 -20.96 -20.89
C ALA A 62 -6.19 -22.07 -20.22
N GLU A 63 -5.65 -22.74 -19.20
CA GLU A 63 -6.29 -23.92 -18.61
C GLU A 63 -7.22 -23.52 -17.46
N ALA A 64 -8.50 -23.82 -17.61
CA ALA A 64 -9.46 -23.68 -16.52
C ALA A 64 -9.16 -24.73 -15.45
N LYS A 65 -8.95 -24.29 -14.21
CA LYS A 65 -8.56 -25.16 -13.10
C LYS A 65 -9.05 -24.60 -11.76
N SER A 66 -9.38 -25.50 -10.83
CA SER A 66 -9.60 -25.13 -9.42
C SER A 66 -8.28 -25.23 -8.65
N LEU A 67 -7.99 -24.21 -7.83
CA LEU A 67 -6.89 -24.20 -6.86
C LEU A 67 -7.37 -24.60 -5.46
N GLY A 68 -8.63 -25.04 -5.34
CA GLY A 68 -9.27 -25.48 -4.10
C GLY A 68 -9.84 -24.34 -3.26
N ASN A 69 -10.33 -24.69 -2.07
CA ASN A 69 -11.02 -23.81 -1.13
C ASN A 69 -10.04 -23.02 -0.26
N VAL A 70 -9.14 -22.30 -0.92
CA VAL A 70 -8.02 -21.57 -0.30
C VAL A 70 -8.18 -20.05 -0.40
N GLY A 71 -9.29 -19.58 -0.97
CA GLY A 71 -9.59 -18.16 -1.11
C GLY A 71 -10.06 -17.52 0.19
N ILE A 72 -10.28 -16.20 0.13
CA ILE A 72 -10.82 -15.42 1.24
C ILE A 72 -12.13 -16.07 1.74
N ARG A 73 -12.25 -16.24 3.06
CA ARG A 73 -13.37 -16.95 3.71
C ARG A 73 -13.58 -18.39 3.24
N GLY A 74 -12.51 -19.05 2.79
CA GLY A 74 -12.56 -20.43 2.29
C GLY A 74 -13.20 -20.57 0.90
N GLY A 75 -13.37 -19.46 0.16
CA GLY A 75 -13.93 -19.49 -1.19
C GLY A 75 -13.09 -20.35 -2.15
N GLU A 76 -13.77 -21.05 -3.06
CA GLU A 76 -13.09 -21.83 -4.10
C GLU A 76 -12.38 -20.87 -5.07
N VAL A 77 -11.07 -21.05 -5.20
CA VAL A 77 -10.25 -20.29 -6.15
C VAL A 77 -10.25 -21.02 -7.49
N ARG A 78 -10.60 -20.29 -8.56
CA ARG A 78 -10.71 -20.81 -9.92
C ARG A 78 -9.88 -19.95 -10.89
N VAL A 79 -9.28 -20.62 -11.86
CA VAL A 79 -8.57 -20.02 -12.99
C VAL A 79 -9.57 -19.85 -14.13
N LEU A 80 -9.85 -18.61 -14.52
CA LEU A 80 -10.74 -18.25 -15.62
C LEU A 80 -9.92 -17.88 -16.86
N PRO A 81 -9.86 -18.73 -17.88
CA PRO A 81 -9.02 -18.49 -19.05
C PRO A 81 -9.63 -17.49 -20.03
N TYR A 82 -8.74 -16.79 -20.74
CA TYR A 82 -9.01 -15.94 -21.88
C TYR A 82 -7.78 -15.94 -22.80
N GLU A 83 -7.89 -16.56 -23.98
CA GLU A 83 -6.75 -16.76 -24.89
C GLU A 83 -5.55 -17.39 -24.13
N SER A 84 -4.34 -16.82 -24.22
CA SER A 84 -3.15 -17.34 -23.52
C SER A 84 -2.93 -16.79 -22.11
N VAL A 85 -3.92 -16.10 -21.52
CA VAL A 85 -3.85 -15.58 -20.14
C VAL A 85 -5.08 -16.00 -19.34
N SER A 86 -4.97 -15.96 -18.02
CA SER A 86 -6.07 -16.34 -17.13
C SER A 86 -6.19 -15.39 -15.94
N ALA A 87 -7.40 -15.21 -15.42
CA ALA A 87 -7.64 -14.55 -14.14
C ALA A 87 -7.80 -15.58 -13.03
N VAL A 88 -7.10 -15.40 -11.91
CA VAL A 88 -7.29 -16.22 -10.71
C VAL A 88 -8.27 -15.52 -9.79
N VAL A 89 -9.44 -16.12 -9.57
CA VAL A 89 -10.55 -15.49 -8.84
C VAL A 89 -11.22 -16.42 -7.83
N SER A 90 -11.93 -15.86 -6.86
CA SER A 90 -12.87 -16.60 -5.99
C SER A 90 -14.17 -15.82 -5.83
N PRO A 91 -15.30 -16.48 -5.49
CA PRO A 91 -16.51 -15.77 -5.10
C PRO A 91 -16.28 -14.95 -3.82
N ILE A 92 -16.98 -13.82 -3.71
CA ILE A 92 -17.04 -13.02 -2.48
C ILE A 92 -18.33 -12.20 -2.45
N SER A 93 -18.94 -12.03 -1.28
CA SER A 93 -20.10 -11.15 -1.12
C SER A 93 -19.70 -9.66 -1.18
N PHE A 94 -20.50 -8.83 -1.85
CA PHE A 94 -20.30 -7.37 -1.82
C PHE A 94 -20.46 -6.81 -0.39
N GLY A 95 -19.46 -6.05 0.09
CA GLY A 95 -19.46 -5.42 1.41
C GLY A 95 -18.69 -6.18 2.50
N GLU A 96 -18.13 -7.35 2.19
CA GLU A 96 -17.54 -8.26 3.19
C GLU A 96 -16.00 -8.24 3.26
N ILE A 97 -15.33 -7.42 2.46
CA ILE A 97 -13.86 -7.32 2.49
C ILE A 97 -13.43 -6.29 3.51
N GLU A 98 -13.06 -6.80 4.68
CA GLU A 98 -12.26 -6.05 5.63
C GLU A 98 -10.79 -6.14 5.22
N SER A 99 -10.10 -5.00 5.24
CA SER A 99 -8.64 -4.91 5.06
C SER A 99 -7.91 -5.35 6.33
N ASN A 100 -8.13 -6.60 6.74
CA ASN A 100 -7.48 -7.21 7.90
C ASN A 100 -6.28 -8.07 7.46
N LEU A 101 -5.38 -8.35 8.41
CA LEU A 101 -4.15 -9.11 8.14
C LEU A 101 -4.43 -10.51 7.59
N GLU A 102 -5.47 -11.18 8.10
CA GLU A 102 -5.85 -12.52 7.67
C GLU A 102 -6.17 -12.56 6.17
N ASN A 103 -7.03 -11.67 5.69
CA ASN A 103 -7.40 -11.61 4.28
C ASN A 103 -6.21 -11.26 3.37
N ILE A 104 -5.29 -10.42 3.83
CA ILE A 104 -4.06 -10.07 3.09
C ILE A 104 -3.16 -11.31 2.95
N LEU A 105 -2.99 -12.08 4.02
CA LEU A 105 -2.20 -13.31 3.99
C LEU A 105 -2.83 -14.37 3.09
N VAL A 106 -4.17 -14.49 3.10
CA VAL A 106 -4.90 -15.39 2.19
C VAL A 106 -4.70 -14.96 0.75
N HIS A 107 -4.83 -13.67 0.44
CA HIS A 107 -4.55 -13.14 -0.91
C HIS A 107 -3.13 -13.51 -1.36
N GLN A 108 -2.13 -13.25 -0.51
CA GLN A 108 -0.74 -13.56 -0.82
C GLN A 108 -0.54 -15.06 -1.06
N LYS A 109 -1.12 -15.93 -0.22
CA LYS A 109 -1.04 -17.38 -0.39
C LYS A 109 -1.61 -17.84 -1.74
N VAL A 110 -2.74 -17.29 -2.17
CA VAL A 110 -3.33 -17.63 -3.48
C VAL A 110 -2.44 -17.20 -4.64
N VAL A 111 -1.85 -15.99 -4.56
CA VAL A 111 -0.89 -15.51 -5.57
C VAL A 111 0.34 -16.42 -5.63
N GLU A 112 0.86 -16.86 -4.49
CA GLU A 112 2.00 -17.79 -4.44
C GLU A 112 1.67 -19.17 -5.03
N LEU A 113 0.45 -19.69 -4.80
CA LEU A 113 -0.02 -20.91 -5.45
C LEU A 113 -0.09 -20.74 -6.97
N ALA A 114 -0.58 -19.61 -7.46
CA ALA A 114 -0.61 -19.31 -8.89
C ALA A 114 0.82 -19.20 -9.48
N ARG A 115 1.75 -18.57 -8.75
CA ARG A 115 3.17 -18.47 -9.14
C ARG A 115 3.84 -19.84 -9.27
N GLY A 116 3.42 -20.83 -8.48
CA GLY A 116 3.86 -22.21 -8.60
C GLY A 116 3.38 -22.93 -9.87
N ILE A 117 2.37 -22.38 -10.55
CA ILE A 117 1.81 -22.94 -11.80
C ILE A 117 2.43 -22.27 -13.02
N GLY A 118 2.61 -20.95 -12.99
CA GLY A 118 3.15 -20.20 -14.12
C GLY A 118 3.45 -18.75 -13.78
N THR A 119 3.92 -18.00 -14.78
CA THR A 119 4.24 -16.58 -14.61
C THR A 119 2.98 -15.83 -14.18
N THR A 120 3.10 -14.99 -13.15
CA THR A 120 1.95 -14.38 -12.49
C THR A 120 2.13 -12.87 -12.36
N LEU A 121 1.11 -12.10 -12.75
CA LEU A 121 0.96 -10.68 -12.46
C LEU A 121 0.05 -10.51 -11.23
N PRO A 122 0.60 -10.32 -10.03
CA PRO A 122 -0.23 -10.04 -8.87
C PRO A 122 -1.05 -8.77 -9.05
N VAL A 123 -2.31 -8.77 -8.62
CA VAL A 123 -3.10 -7.53 -8.51
C VAL A 123 -3.08 -7.02 -7.08
N ARG A 124 -3.29 -5.71 -6.90
CA ARG A 124 -3.43 -5.13 -5.55
C ARG A 124 -4.59 -5.81 -4.81
N PHE A 125 -4.42 -6.02 -3.51
CA PHE A 125 -5.47 -6.52 -2.63
C PHE A 125 -6.77 -5.70 -2.77
N GLY A 126 -7.91 -6.38 -2.78
CA GLY A 126 -9.24 -5.74 -2.73
C GLY A 126 -9.88 -5.47 -4.08
N VAL A 127 -9.36 -6.01 -5.18
CA VAL A 127 -9.96 -5.86 -6.51
C VAL A 127 -11.14 -6.82 -6.65
N ILE A 128 -12.36 -6.29 -6.78
CA ILE A 128 -13.61 -7.06 -6.89
C ILE A 128 -14.35 -6.67 -8.16
N PHE A 129 -14.84 -7.67 -8.90
CA PHE A 129 -15.73 -7.52 -10.04
C PHE A 129 -17.15 -7.96 -9.68
N LYS A 130 -18.16 -7.34 -10.29
CA LYS A 130 -19.58 -7.72 -10.10
C LYS A 130 -19.91 -9.09 -10.66
N THR A 131 -19.24 -9.49 -11.74
CA THR A 131 -19.55 -10.71 -12.48
C THR A 131 -18.27 -11.27 -13.11
N GLU A 132 -18.30 -12.55 -13.46
CA GLU A 132 -17.23 -13.19 -14.26
C GLU A 132 -17.09 -12.54 -15.64
N ASP A 133 -18.20 -12.09 -16.25
CA ASP A 133 -18.17 -11.34 -17.51
C ASP A 133 -17.36 -10.04 -17.38
N GLY A 134 -17.45 -9.36 -16.23
CA GLY A 134 -16.60 -8.20 -15.93
C GLY A 134 -15.11 -8.54 -15.91
N VAL A 135 -14.75 -9.71 -15.35
CA VAL A 135 -13.36 -10.21 -15.34
C VAL A 135 -12.91 -10.53 -16.77
N LYS A 136 -13.74 -11.21 -17.57
CA LYS A 136 -13.41 -11.51 -18.97
C LYS A 136 -13.22 -10.25 -19.81
N LYS A 137 -14.06 -9.22 -19.60
CA LYS A 137 -13.90 -7.91 -20.26
C LYS A 137 -12.61 -7.21 -19.87
N LEU A 138 -12.15 -7.34 -18.62
CA LEU A 138 -10.84 -6.83 -18.19
C LEU A 138 -9.71 -7.52 -18.98
N LEU A 139 -9.73 -8.86 -19.03
CA LEU A 139 -8.74 -9.66 -19.75
C LEU A 139 -8.72 -9.27 -21.24
N ALA A 140 -9.88 -9.21 -21.89
CA ALA A 140 -10.00 -8.83 -23.29
C ALA A 140 -9.45 -7.43 -23.58
N LYS A 141 -9.80 -6.44 -22.74
CA LYS A 141 -9.40 -5.05 -22.95
C LYS A 141 -7.90 -4.84 -22.87
N SER A 142 -7.19 -5.60 -22.03
CA SER A 142 -5.76 -5.39 -21.74
C SER A 142 -4.90 -6.60 -22.10
N TYR A 143 -5.40 -7.50 -22.94
CA TYR A 143 -4.79 -8.79 -23.26
C TYR A 143 -3.32 -8.69 -23.66
N GLU A 144 -3.01 -7.89 -24.69
CA GLU A 144 -1.64 -7.72 -25.18
C GLU A 144 -0.70 -7.11 -24.12
N SER A 145 -1.22 -6.23 -23.27
CA SER A 145 -0.45 -5.65 -22.17
C SER A 145 -0.10 -6.71 -21.12
N TYR A 146 -1.07 -7.54 -20.71
CA TYR A 146 -0.83 -8.63 -19.77
C TYR A 146 0.12 -9.67 -20.34
N ARG A 147 -0.07 -10.08 -21.60
CA ARG A 147 0.82 -11.01 -22.28
C ARG A 147 2.26 -10.51 -22.32
N THR A 148 2.46 -9.23 -22.68
CA THR A 148 3.80 -8.62 -22.72
C THR A 148 4.45 -8.59 -21.35
N LYS A 149 3.70 -8.19 -20.31
CA LYS A 149 4.20 -8.15 -18.92
C LYS A 149 4.52 -9.55 -18.39
N LEU A 150 3.66 -10.54 -18.63
CA LEU A 150 3.92 -11.93 -18.26
C LEU A 150 5.20 -12.44 -18.93
N HIS A 151 5.36 -12.23 -20.23
CA HIS A 151 6.58 -12.65 -20.93
C HIS A 151 7.85 -12.00 -20.35
N LYS A 152 7.77 -10.71 -20.00
CA LYS A 152 8.86 -9.96 -19.36
C LYS A 152 9.22 -10.52 -17.98
N LEU A 153 8.23 -10.96 -17.21
CA LEU A 153 8.39 -11.43 -15.83
C LEU A 153 8.67 -12.94 -15.71
N LYS A 154 8.66 -13.66 -16.83
CA LYS A 154 8.87 -15.11 -16.87
C LYS A 154 10.20 -15.50 -16.23
N ASP A 155 10.19 -16.44 -15.29
CA ASP A 155 11.38 -16.91 -14.55
C ASP A 155 12.09 -15.81 -13.72
N ARG A 156 11.40 -14.72 -13.39
CA ARG A 156 11.89 -13.68 -12.48
C ARG A 156 11.08 -13.67 -11.20
N ASP A 157 11.76 -13.40 -10.09
CA ASP A 157 11.15 -13.20 -8.79
C ASP A 157 11.56 -11.83 -8.22
N GLU A 158 10.68 -11.24 -7.43
CA GLU A 158 10.96 -9.96 -6.76
C GLU A 158 11.59 -10.18 -5.39
N PHE A 159 12.62 -9.39 -5.11
CA PHE A 159 13.23 -9.26 -3.79
C PHE A 159 13.13 -7.82 -3.29
N GLY A 160 12.65 -7.66 -2.07
CA GLY A 160 12.65 -6.38 -1.36
C GLY A 160 13.91 -6.23 -0.52
N VAL A 161 14.57 -5.07 -0.59
CA VAL A 161 15.68 -4.71 0.29
C VAL A 161 15.36 -3.41 0.99
N LYS A 162 15.48 -3.42 2.31
CA LYS A 162 15.33 -2.25 3.17
C LYS A 162 16.61 -2.06 3.97
N VAL A 163 17.22 -0.90 3.90
CA VAL A 163 18.41 -0.53 4.66
C VAL A 163 18.04 0.53 5.67
N ILE A 164 18.31 0.23 6.94
CA ILE A 164 18.05 1.12 8.07
C ILE A 164 19.40 1.60 8.61
N LEU A 165 19.54 2.91 8.76
CA LEU A 165 20.67 3.51 9.47
C LEU A 165 20.28 3.73 10.93
N ASN A 166 20.95 3.03 11.84
CA ASN A 166 20.69 3.19 13.27
C ASN A 166 21.35 4.47 13.84
N ASP A 167 20.96 4.86 15.05
CA ASP A 167 21.43 6.08 15.69
C ASP A 167 22.96 6.13 15.86
N SER A 168 23.59 4.98 16.08
CA SER A 168 25.05 4.89 16.19
C SER A 168 25.75 5.21 14.85
N GLY A 169 25.17 4.76 13.74
CA GLY A 169 25.66 5.05 12.40
C GLY A 169 25.45 6.51 12.04
N LEU A 170 24.26 7.04 12.32
CA LEU A 170 23.95 8.46 12.12
C LEU A 170 24.94 9.36 12.88
N LYS A 171 25.22 9.02 14.15
CA LYS A 171 26.20 9.74 14.98
C LYS A 171 27.60 9.69 14.37
N ARG A 172 28.06 8.51 13.92
CA ARG A 172 29.39 8.36 13.28
C ARG A 172 29.52 9.19 12.01
N ILE A 173 28.51 9.18 11.14
CA ILE A 173 28.52 9.97 9.90
C ILE A 173 28.54 11.46 10.25
N ARG A 174 27.74 11.91 11.24
CA ARG A 174 27.76 13.29 11.71
C ARG A 174 29.12 13.71 12.24
N GLU A 175 29.74 12.90 13.10
CA GLU A 175 31.09 13.16 13.63
C GLU A 175 32.13 13.24 12.51
N ASN A 176 32.04 12.36 11.52
CA ASN A 176 32.92 12.39 10.34
C ASN A 176 32.74 13.68 9.53
N VAL A 177 31.49 14.09 9.27
CA VAL A 177 31.14 15.34 8.57
C VAL A 177 31.68 16.55 9.33
N GLU A 178 31.48 16.62 10.64
CA GLU A 178 31.93 17.73 11.46
C GLU A 178 33.46 17.86 11.54
N ALA A 179 34.17 16.74 11.43
CA ALA A 179 35.63 16.70 11.48
C ALA A 179 36.29 16.93 10.12
N HIS A 180 35.68 16.51 9.00
CA HIS A 180 36.37 16.43 7.71
C HIS A 180 35.70 17.21 6.57
N SER A 181 34.45 17.68 6.72
CA SER A 181 33.80 18.44 5.64
C SER A 181 34.38 19.85 5.54
N GLU A 182 34.98 20.18 4.40
CA GLU A 182 35.55 21.50 4.14
C GLU A 182 34.52 22.63 4.32
N GLU A 183 33.27 22.43 3.89
CA GLU A 183 32.18 23.39 4.03
C GLU A 183 31.83 23.64 5.50
N VAL A 184 31.73 22.56 6.29
CA VAL A 184 31.44 22.64 7.72
C VAL A 184 32.60 23.31 8.47
N LEU A 185 33.84 22.92 8.17
CA LEU A 185 35.03 23.51 8.76
C LEU A 185 35.17 25.01 8.41
N ALA A 186 34.90 25.38 7.15
CA ALA A 186 34.92 26.77 6.70
C ALA A 186 33.83 27.61 7.38
N THR A 187 32.64 27.05 7.56
CA THR A 187 31.53 27.73 8.26
C THR A 187 31.81 27.84 9.76
N ARG A 188 32.37 26.81 10.39
CA ARG A 188 32.78 26.80 11.80
C ARG A 188 33.87 27.84 12.08
N LYS A 189 34.83 28.05 11.16
CA LYS A 189 35.86 29.10 11.26
C LYS A 189 35.30 30.53 11.27
N LYS A 190 34.12 30.76 10.67
CA LYS A 190 33.46 32.06 10.62
C LYS A 190 32.71 32.42 11.92
N LEU A 191 32.59 31.50 12.88
CA LEU A 191 31.92 31.78 14.15
C LEU A 191 32.75 32.77 14.98
N PRO A 192 32.15 33.89 15.45
CA PRO A 192 32.83 34.79 16.37
C PRO A 192 33.07 34.10 17.73
N LYS A 193 34.28 34.28 18.30
CA LYS A 193 34.64 33.76 19.63
C LYS A 193 33.83 34.42 20.77
N SER A 194 33.28 35.62 20.53
CA SER A 194 32.39 36.34 21.43
C SER A 194 31.58 37.40 20.67
N GLY A 195 30.25 37.46 20.87
CA GLY A 195 29.36 38.50 20.29
C GLY A 195 27.89 38.05 20.17
N ARG A 196 26.94 38.89 20.62
CA ARG A 196 25.52 38.52 20.83
C ARG A 196 24.59 38.71 19.62
N GLY A 197 24.97 39.45 18.57
CA GLY A 197 24.07 39.79 17.45
C GLY A 197 24.12 38.80 16.27
N THR A 198 25.31 38.55 15.70
CA THR A 198 25.49 37.73 14.49
C THR A 198 25.72 36.24 14.77
N SER A 199 25.92 35.87 16.03
CA SER A 199 26.29 34.51 16.44
C SER A 199 25.15 33.50 16.28
N TYR A 200 23.89 33.91 16.46
CA TYR A 200 22.74 33.01 16.28
C TYR A 200 22.58 32.57 14.82
N LEU A 201 22.57 33.52 13.87
CA LEU A 201 22.44 33.21 12.45
C LEU A 201 23.61 32.37 11.93
N LEU A 202 24.84 32.62 12.38
CA LEU A 202 26.01 31.82 11.99
C LEU A 202 25.97 30.41 12.56
N ARG A 203 25.44 30.22 13.78
CA ARG A 203 25.19 28.89 14.35
C ARG A 203 24.14 28.13 13.56
N LEU A 204 23.04 28.79 13.17
CA LEU A 204 22.01 28.18 12.35
C LEU A 204 22.57 27.72 10.99
N LYS A 205 23.39 28.57 10.34
CA LYS A 205 24.09 28.21 9.10
C LYS A 205 25.04 27.02 9.26
N LEU A 206 25.75 26.93 10.39
CA LEU A 206 26.63 25.81 10.67
C LEU A 206 25.83 24.50 10.82
N GLU A 207 24.73 24.53 11.59
CA GLU A 207 23.85 23.36 11.74
C GLU A 207 23.23 22.94 10.40
N GLU A 208 22.83 23.90 9.58
CA GLU A 208 22.33 23.62 8.22
C GLU A 208 23.39 22.99 7.32
N ALA A 209 24.63 23.50 7.35
CA ALA A 209 25.75 22.91 6.60
C ALA A 209 26.05 21.48 7.06
N VAL A 210 26.07 21.22 8.38
CA VAL A 210 26.24 19.87 8.94
C VAL A 210 25.11 18.96 8.46
N LYS A 211 23.86 19.42 8.56
CA LYS A 211 22.68 18.66 8.14
C LYS A 211 22.73 18.31 6.64
N ASN A 212 23.07 19.27 5.78
CA ASN A 212 23.16 19.06 4.33
C ASN A 212 24.24 18.04 3.97
N GLN A 213 25.42 18.17 4.59
CA GLN A 213 26.53 17.24 4.35
C GLN A 213 26.25 15.85 4.92
N LEU A 214 25.55 15.76 6.05
CA LEU A 214 25.07 14.49 6.61
C LEU A 214 24.11 13.78 5.65
N TYR A 215 23.08 14.46 5.14
CA TYR A 215 22.17 13.85 4.16
C TYR A 215 22.87 13.45 2.88
N LYS A 216 23.80 14.26 2.38
CA LYS A 216 24.58 13.91 1.19
C LYS A 216 25.35 12.60 1.40
N LYS A 217 25.98 12.41 2.55
CA LYS A 217 26.67 11.16 2.89
C LYS A 217 25.74 9.96 2.99
N ILE A 218 24.55 10.15 3.55
CA ILE A 218 23.52 9.10 3.64
C ILE A 218 23.02 8.71 2.25
N GLU A 219 22.78 9.70 1.38
CA GLU A 219 22.39 9.47 -0.02
C GLU A 219 23.48 8.75 -0.80
N ASP A 220 24.75 9.15 -0.65
CA ASP A 220 25.89 8.49 -1.29
C ASP A 220 25.97 6.99 -0.88
N LEU A 221 25.78 6.69 0.41
CA LEU A 221 25.74 5.31 0.92
C LEU A 221 24.55 4.53 0.35
N SER A 222 23.36 5.14 0.34
CA SER A 222 22.16 4.53 -0.24
C SER A 222 22.35 4.20 -1.71
N GLN A 223 22.88 5.15 -2.48
CA GLN A 223 23.15 4.99 -3.90
C GLN A 223 24.22 3.93 -4.16
N GLN A 224 25.26 3.86 -3.32
CA GLN A 224 26.29 2.81 -3.42
C GLN A 224 25.68 1.41 -3.25
N ILE A 225 24.85 1.22 -2.23
CA ILE A 225 24.17 -0.06 -1.97
C ILE A 225 23.18 -0.39 -3.10
N TYR A 226 22.36 0.58 -3.51
CA TYR A 226 21.41 0.43 -4.61
C TYR A 226 22.09 0.03 -5.92
N THR A 227 23.26 0.65 -6.19
CA THR A 227 24.06 0.37 -7.39
C THR A 227 24.59 -1.06 -7.36
N ARG A 228 25.20 -1.44 -6.24
CA ARG A 228 25.84 -2.74 -6.02
C ARG A 228 24.84 -3.90 -6.10
N LEU A 229 23.72 -3.79 -5.40
CA LEU A 229 22.67 -4.81 -5.39
C LEU A 229 21.92 -4.94 -6.72
N GLY A 230 22.00 -3.94 -7.59
CA GLY A 230 21.39 -4.02 -8.92
C GLY A 230 22.22 -4.71 -10.00
N ALA A 231 23.50 -5.03 -9.74
CA ALA A 231 24.33 -5.72 -10.72
C ALA A 231 23.79 -7.11 -11.15
N PRO A 232 23.24 -7.95 -10.24
CA PRO A 232 22.59 -9.22 -10.61
C PRO A 232 21.08 -9.08 -10.93
N ALA A 233 20.53 -7.86 -11.00
CA ALA A 233 19.11 -7.62 -11.21
C ALA A 233 18.81 -7.26 -12.68
N ASP A 234 17.74 -7.84 -13.23
CA ASP A 234 17.23 -7.46 -14.56
C ASP A 234 16.64 -6.03 -14.50
N GLU A 235 15.91 -5.72 -13.42
CA GLU A 235 15.33 -4.41 -13.15
C GLU A 235 15.37 -4.07 -11.65
N ARG A 236 15.34 -2.78 -11.33
CA ARG A 236 15.30 -2.27 -9.94
C ARG A 236 14.49 -0.99 -9.85
N THR A 237 13.84 -0.79 -8.71
CA THR A 237 13.06 0.43 -8.44
C THR A 237 13.15 0.82 -6.97
N VAL A 238 13.13 2.13 -6.70
CA VAL A 238 13.08 2.68 -5.34
C VAL A 238 11.61 2.79 -4.91
N LEU A 239 11.33 2.27 -3.73
CA LEU A 239 10.03 2.30 -3.09
C LEU A 239 9.95 3.46 -2.10
N LYS A 240 8.74 3.99 -1.90
CA LYS A 240 8.51 5.02 -0.87
C LYS A 240 8.80 4.46 0.53
N SER A 241 9.30 5.33 1.39
CA SER A 241 9.49 5.05 2.81
C SER A 241 9.07 6.28 3.60
N ASP A 242 8.24 6.07 4.63
CA ASP A 242 7.77 7.14 5.51
C ASP A 242 8.62 7.25 6.79
N HIS A 243 9.66 6.41 6.91
CA HIS A 243 10.49 6.34 8.10
C HIS A 243 11.89 6.94 7.83
N GLU A 244 12.25 7.98 8.59
CA GLU A 244 13.49 8.76 8.38
C GLU A 244 14.77 7.93 8.50
N GLN A 245 14.76 6.87 9.33
CA GLN A 245 15.92 5.97 9.48
C GLN A 245 16.09 4.98 8.30
N ILE A 246 15.10 4.84 7.41
CA ILE A 246 15.23 3.98 6.22
C ILE A 246 15.91 4.79 5.12
N ILE A 247 17.16 4.46 4.85
CA ILE A 247 17.97 5.17 3.85
C ILE A 247 17.80 4.57 2.44
N LEU A 248 17.37 3.31 2.36
CA LEU A 248 17.04 2.63 1.11
C LEU A 248 15.84 1.72 1.32
N ASN A 249 14.83 1.84 0.46
CA ASN A 249 13.74 0.87 0.33
C ASN A 249 13.59 0.59 -1.17
N ALA A 250 13.93 -0.62 -1.63
CA ALA A 250 13.99 -0.91 -3.06
C ALA A 250 13.49 -2.33 -3.34
N ALA A 251 12.96 -2.51 -4.55
CA ALA A 251 12.63 -3.82 -5.11
C ALA A 251 13.58 -4.14 -6.27
N TYR A 252 13.97 -5.40 -6.37
CA TYR A 252 14.84 -5.94 -7.41
C TYR A 252 14.15 -7.11 -8.08
N LEU A 253 14.08 -7.08 -9.41
CA LEU A 253 13.58 -8.17 -10.23
C LEU A 253 14.77 -9.05 -10.62
N ILE A 254 14.82 -10.25 -10.06
CA ILE A 254 15.97 -11.15 -10.20
C ILE A 254 15.55 -12.36 -11.03
N ASN A 255 16.30 -12.67 -12.08
CA ASN A 255 16.13 -13.95 -12.78
C ASN A 255 16.44 -15.10 -11.81
N ARG A 256 15.63 -16.17 -11.82
CA ARG A 256 15.79 -17.32 -10.92
C ARG A 256 17.20 -17.92 -10.91
N SER A 257 17.91 -17.85 -12.04
CA SER A 257 19.31 -18.29 -12.16
C SER A 257 20.32 -17.40 -11.42
N GLU A 258 20.02 -16.12 -11.21
CA GLU A 258 20.90 -15.15 -10.53
C GLU A 258 20.58 -14.97 -9.04
N ILE A 259 19.57 -15.67 -8.50
CA ILE A 259 19.13 -15.53 -7.09
C ILE A 259 20.28 -15.76 -6.12
N GLU A 260 21.07 -16.82 -6.30
CA GLU A 260 22.19 -17.11 -5.41
C GLU A 260 23.26 -16.01 -5.43
N ARG A 261 23.51 -15.42 -6.61
CA ARG A 261 24.46 -14.31 -6.76
C ARG A 261 23.94 -13.07 -6.05
N PHE A 262 22.66 -12.74 -6.23
CA PHE A 262 22.03 -11.62 -5.52
C PHE A 262 22.07 -11.81 -4.00
N GLN A 263 21.76 -13.00 -3.49
CA GLN A 263 21.83 -13.28 -2.05
C GLN A 263 23.26 -13.16 -1.50
N LYS A 264 24.27 -13.65 -2.24
CA LYS A 264 25.68 -13.46 -1.86
C LYS A 264 26.06 -11.98 -1.81
N GLU A 265 25.57 -11.18 -2.75
CA GLU A 265 25.82 -9.74 -2.77
C GLU A 265 25.17 -9.01 -1.59
N VAL A 266 23.94 -9.39 -1.24
CA VAL A 266 23.26 -8.90 -0.02
C VAL A 266 24.08 -9.22 1.22
N GLU A 267 24.57 -10.44 1.36
CA GLU A 267 25.40 -10.83 2.51
C GLU A 267 26.75 -10.12 2.54
N ALA A 268 27.34 -9.84 1.37
CA ALA A 268 28.55 -9.03 1.27
C ALA A 268 28.29 -7.59 1.72
N VAL A 269 27.21 -6.96 1.26
CA VAL A 269 26.77 -5.64 1.73
C VAL A 269 26.53 -5.64 3.25
N ARG A 270 25.85 -6.67 3.78
CA ARG A 270 25.65 -6.79 5.24
C ARG A 270 26.96 -6.76 6.01
N LYS A 271 27.98 -7.49 5.54
CA LYS A 271 29.30 -7.56 6.18
C LYS A 271 30.09 -6.28 6.04
N ASP A 272 30.12 -5.69 4.86
CA ASP A 272 30.93 -4.50 4.58
C ASP A 272 30.42 -3.27 5.35
N PHE A 273 29.11 -3.17 5.57
CA PHE A 273 28.48 -2.00 6.19
C PHE A 273 28.03 -2.20 7.64
N VAL A 274 28.26 -3.37 8.25
CA VAL A 274 27.87 -3.60 9.67
C VAL A 274 28.55 -2.60 10.63
N GLY A 275 29.82 -2.26 10.35
CA GLY A 275 30.59 -1.28 11.14
C GLY A 275 30.07 0.14 11.01
N GLU A 276 29.32 0.43 9.94
CA GLU A 276 28.72 1.74 9.69
C GLU A 276 27.39 1.92 10.42
N GLY A 277 26.84 0.87 11.04
CA GLY A 277 25.55 0.93 11.74
C GLY A 277 24.34 0.75 10.81
N LEU A 278 24.58 0.12 9.65
CA LEU A 278 23.52 -0.25 8.71
C LEU A 278 22.94 -1.62 9.08
N VAL A 279 21.61 -1.70 9.02
CA VAL A 279 20.85 -2.95 9.18
C VAL A 279 20.11 -3.21 7.87
N VAL A 280 20.47 -4.30 7.19
CA VAL A 280 19.90 -4.66 5.88
C VAL A 280 18.87 -5.76 6.06
N HIS A 281 17.61 -5.44 5.83
CA HIS A 281 16.52 -6.40 5.76
C HIS A 281 16.24 -6.79 4.32
N THR A 282 16.00 -8.08 4.10
CA THR A 282 15.65 -8.63 2.80
C THR A 282 14.37 -9.46 2.91
N SER A 283 13.53 -9.39 1.89
CA SER A 283 12.32 -10.21 1.77
C SER A 283 12.22 -10.77 0.35
N GLY A 284 11.56 -11.91 0.21
CA GLY A 284 11.40 -12.62 -1.06
C GLY A 284 11.91 -14.05 -0.97
N PRO A 285 11.82 -14.82 -2.06
CA PRO A 285 11.31 -14.42 -3.38
C PRO A 285 9.78 -14.25 -3.41
N TRP A 286 9.29 -13.15 -3.98
CA TRP A 286 7.86 -12.86 -4.13
C TRP A 286 7.42 -12.83 -5.59
N ALA A 287 6.11 -12.93 -5.82
CA ALA A 287 5.51 -12.45 -7.07
C ALA A 287 5.83 -10.95 -7.30
N PRO A 288 6.00 -10.50 -8.56
CA PRO A 288 6.61 -9.19 -8.87
C PRO A 288 5.63 -8.00 -8.76
N TYR A 289 5.11 -7.71 -7.57
CA TYR A 289 4.19 -6.60 -7.30
C TYR A 289 4.69 -5.23 -7.74
N SER A 290 5.99 -4.96 -7.62
CA SER A 290 6.60 -3.66 -7.91
C SER A 290 6.91 -3.45 -9.40
N PHE A 291 6.79 -4.50 -10.22
CA PHE A 291 7.14 -4.51 -11.65
C PHE A 291 5.94 -4.78 -12.57
N CYS A 292 4.73 -4.86 -12.00
CA CYS A 292 3.46 -5.08 -12.70
C CYS A 292 2.75 -3.79 -13.11
#